data_AF-A0A9P1MGW5-F1
#
_entry.id   AF-A0A9P1MGW5-F1
#
_cell.length_a   1.000
_cell.length_b   1.000
_cell.length_c   1.000
_cell.angle_alpha   90.00
_cell.angle_beta   90.00
_cell.angle_gamma   90.00
#
_symmetry.space_group_name_H-M   'P 1'
#
loop_
_entity.id
_entity.type
_entity.pdbx_description
1 polymer ?
#
loop_
_entity_poly.entity_id
_entity_poly.type
_entity_poly.pdbx_seq_one_letter_code
_entity_poly.pdbx_strand_id
1 'polypeptide(L)'
;MDSPNNVLFTSHTPKRLVVALVTADAYNGAVNKTPFNFKPFNLKNIYLTMNNRIIPTRPYNLDWESSYATAYVDMLEGLGIAHSDTSNGITPEMYKNGFAFFVFDISPTVHSSDLFDVIRQGNVALKLEFSQRVHNDGIYVIVYAEYDSILSIDQNRTPYLDTSL
;
A
#
# COMPACT_ATOMS: atom_id res chain seq x y z
N MET A 1 -11.96 12.86 -10.14
CA MET A 1 -13.11 12.59 -9.25
C MET A 1 -12.52 11.93 -8.02
N ASP A 2 -12.80 12.48 -6.84
CA ASP A 2 -12.13 12.08 -5.62
C ASP A 2 -12.93 10.99 -4.92
N SER A 3 -12.25 10.00 -4.36
CA SER A 3 -12.88 9.01 -3.50
C SER A 3 -13.37 9.68 -2.21
N PRO A 4 -14.41 9.14 -1.56
CA PRO A 4 -14.67 9.49 -0.16
C PRO A 4 -13.42 9.26 0.70
N ASN A 5 -13.31 9.99 1.82
CA ASN A 5 -12.20 9.81 2.76
C ASN A 5 -12.38 8.47 3.49
N ASN A 6 -11.47 7.52 3.27
CA ASN A 6 -11.58 6.17 3.84
C ASN A 6 -10.62 6.03 5.01
N VAL A 7 -11.13 6.12 6.25
CA VAL A 7 -10.35 5.83 7.46
C VAL A 7 -10.14 4.32 7.53
N LEU A 8 -8.89 3.87 7.44
CA LEU A 8 -8.52 2.46 7.41
C LEU A 8 -8.14 1.93 8.79
N PHE A 9 -7.37 2.72 9.55
CA PHE A 9 -6.84 2.32 10.85
C PHE A 9 -7.02 3.48 11.85
N THR A 10 -7.39 3.16 13.08
CA THR A 10 -7.70 4.15 14.13
C THR A 10 -6.93 3.95 15.44
N SER A 11 -6.34 2.76 15.66
CA SER A 11 -5.62 2.42 16.90
C SER A 11 -4.12 2.23 16.69
N HIS A 12 -3.73 1.41 15.72
CA HIS A 12 -2.33 1.10 15.43
C HIS A 12 -1.97 1.49 14.00
N THR A 13 -0.90 2.27 13.86
CA THR A 13 -0.35 2.63 12.57
C THR A 13 0.48 1.46 12.02
N PRO A 14 0.20 0.98 10.80
CA PRO A 14 1.03 -0.05 10.19
C PRO A 14 2.42 0.50 9.84
N LYS A 15 3.41 -0.38 9.81
CA LYS A 15 4.76 -0.09 9.33
C LYS A 15 4.76 0.16 7.82
N ARG A 16 4.04 -0.70 7.09
CA ARG A 16 3.90 -0.63 5.64
C ARG A 16 2.47 -0.90 5.23
N LEU A 17 2.03 -0.21 4.18
CA LEU A 17 0.72 -0.41 3.59
C LEU A 17 0.86 -0.63 2.09
N VAL A 18 0.31 -1.73 1.59
CA VAL A 18 0.24 -2.06 0.16
C VAL A 18 -1.20 -1.91 -0.31
N VAL A 19 -1.41 -1.10 -1.33
CA VAL A 19 -2.71 -0.87 -1.97
C VAL A 19 -2.68 -1.41 -3.39
N ALA A 20 -3.73 -2.15 -3.76
CA ALA A 20 -3.98 -2.54 -5.13
C ALA A 20 -5.47 -2.38 -5.46
N LEU A 21 -5.77 -2.13 -6.74
CA LEU A 21 -7.14 -1.95 -7.21
C LEU A 21 -7.51 -3.11 -8.13
N VAL A 22 -8.74 -3.59 -8.04
CA VAL A 22 -9.26 -4.68 -8.89
C VAL A 22 -10.71 -4.41 -9.27
N THR A 23 -11.19 -4.95 -10.39
CA THR A 23 -12.62 -4.83 -10.74
C THR A 23 -13.48 -5.61 -9.76
N ALA A 24 -14.67 -5.09 -9.44
CA ALA A 24 -15.52 -5.71 -8.43
C ALA A 24 -15.92 -7.14 -8.81
N ASP A 25 -16.18 -7.39 -10.08
CA ASP A 25 -16.56 -8.71 -10.58
C ASP A 25 -15.42 -9.73 -10.55
N ALA A 26 -14.18 -9.32 -10.81
CA ALA A 26 -13.01 -10.17 -10.71
C ALA A 26 -12.77 -10.58 -9.25
N TYR A 27 -12.92 -9.64 -8.31
CA TYR A 27 -12.86 -9.93 -6.88
C TYR A 27 -13.99 -10.87 -6.43
N ASN A 28 -15.22 -10.65 -6.91
CA ASN A 28 -16.38 -11.47 -6.59
C ASN A 28 -16.40 -12.84 -7.29
N GLY A 29 -15.37 -13.18 -8.08
CA GLY A 29 -15.20 -14.52 -8.65
C GLY A 29 -15.88 -14.74 -10.01
N ALA A 30 -15.99 -13.70 -10.85
CA ALA A 30 -16.43 -13.88 -12.24
C ALA A 30 -15.56 -14.90 -12.97
N VAL A 31 -16.19 -15.92 -13.56
CA VAL A 31 -15.53 -17.13 -14.10
C VAL A 31 -14.46 -16.84 -15.16
N ASN A 32 -14.60 -15.75 -15.91
CA ASN A 32 -13.68 -15.33 -16.97
C ASN A 32 -12.72 -14.21 -16.56
N LYS A 33 -12.62 -13.90 -15.27
CA LYS A 33 -11.73 -12.85 -14.74
C LYS A 33 -10.86 -13.39 -13.63
N THR A 34 -9.73 -12.72 -13.40
CA THR A 34 -8.78 -13.06 -12.33
C THR A 34 -8.72 -11.93 -11.30
N PRO A 35 -8.78 -12.22 -9.99
CA PRO A 35 -8.63 -11.21 -8.94
C PRO A 35 -7.19 -10.69 -8.82
N PHE A 36 -6.23 -11.27 -9.55
CA PHE A 36 -4.81 -10.89 -9.53
C PHE A 36 -4.43 -9.93 -10.67
N ASN A 37 -5.40 -9.30 -11.33
CA ASN A 37 -5.16 -8.28 -12.35
C ASN A 37 -5.34 -6.88 -11.74
N PHE A 38 -4.28 -6.38 -11.12
CA PHE A 38 -4.25 -5.12 -10.39
C PHE A 38 -4.02 -3.95 -11.34
N LYS A 39 -5.11 -3.47 -11.94
CA LYS A 39 -5.05 -2.36 -12.88
C LYS A 39 -5.01 -1.02 -12.15
N PRO A 40 -4.40 0.00 -12.77
CA PRO A 40 -4.36 1.32 -12.17
C PRO A 40 -5.65 2.14 -12.29
N PHE A 41 -6.58 1.77 -13.18
CA PHE A 41 -7.86 2.48 -13.41
C PHE A 41 -7.75 3.99 -13.64
N ASN A 42 -6.69 4.46 -14.32
CA ASN A 42 -6.44 5.89 -14.54
C ASN A 42 -6.36 6.68 -13.22
N LEU A 43 -5.84 6.05 -12.17
CA LEU A 43 -5.52 6.72 -10.92
C LEU A 43 -4.52 7.84 -11.19
N LYS A 44 -4.88 9.06 -10.82
CA LYS A 44 -4.06 10.27 -10.98
C LYS A 44 -3.20 10.50 -9.75
N ASN A 45 -3.76 10.26 -8.57
CA ASN A 45 -3.08 10.49 -7.31
C ASN A 45 -3.60 9.54 -6.25
N ILE A 46 -2.71 9.15 -5.34
CA ILE A 46 -3.00 8.29 -4.20
C ILE A 46 -2.12 8.71 -3.04
N TYR A 47 -2.72 8.91 -1.87
CA TYR A 47 -1.97 9.30 -0.69
C TYR A 47 -2.70 8.91 0.59
N LEU A 48 -1.91 8.74 1.64
CA LEU A 48 -2.38 8.58 2.99
C LEU A 48 -2.40 9.92 3.70
N THR A 49 -3.38 10.10 4.58
CA THR A 49 -3.38 11.17 5.58
C THR A 49 -3.23 10.52 6.96
N MET A 50 -2.22 10.95 7.70
CA MET A 50 -1.90 10.42 9.03
C MET A 50 -1.36 11.52 9.93
N ASN A 51 -2.02 11.77 11.07
CA ASN A 51 -1.57 12.74 12.09
C ASN A 51 -1.14 14.10 11.48
N ASN A 52 -1.99 14.66 10.61
CA ASN A 52 -1.76 15.92 9.88
C ASN A 52 -0.61 15.91 8.86
N ARG A 53 -0.10 14.72 8.50
CA ARG A 53 0.88 14.53 7.43
C ARG A 53 0.25 13.79 6.25
N ILE A 54 0.81 14.02 5.07
CA ILE A 54 0.44 13.36 3.83
C ILE A 54 1.61 12.46 3.40
N ILE A 55 1.32 11.23 3.01
CA ILE A 55 2.33 10.26 2.52
C ILE A 55 1.89 9.74 1.14
N PRO A 56 2.73 9.85 0.10
CA PRO A 56 4.03 10.53 0.09
C PRO A 56 3.87 12.06 0.25
N THR A 57 4.91 12.72 0.75
CA THR A 57 4.93 14.19 0.92
C THR A 57 4.76 14.92 -0.40
N ARG A 58 5.33 14.36 -1.48
CA ARG A 58 5.12 14.86 -2.84
C ARG A 58 3.93 14.11 -3.45
N PRO A 59 2.79 14.78 -3.69
CA PRO A 59 1.65 14.12 -4.29
C PRO A 59 1.98 13.67 -5.72
N TYR A 60 1.34 12.58 -6.14
CA TYR A 60 1.48 12.12 -7.51
C TYR A 60 0.66 12.95 -8.48
N ASN A 61 1.11 12.96 -9.73
CA ASN A 61 0.32 13.36 -10.88
C ASN A 61 0.55 12.34 -12.00
N LEU A 62 -0.03 11.16 -11.80
CA LEU A 62 0.17 9.98 -12.63
C LEU A 62 -0.58 10.10 -13.95
N ASP A 63 0.16 9.78 -14.98
CA ASP A 63 -0.25 9.53 -16.34
C ASP A 63 0.36 8.17 -16.71
N TRP A 64 -0.51 7.23 -17.09
CA TRP A 64 -0.13 5.83 -17.29
C TRP A 64 0.59 5.56 -18.61
N GLU A 65 0.79 6.61 -19.43
CA GLU A 65 1.65 6.58 -20.61
C GLU A 65 3.02 7.19 -20.34
N SER A 66 3.12 8.19 -19.44
CA SER A 66 4.33 9.02 -19.31
C SER A 66 4.92 9.17 -17.91
N SER A 67 4.13 9.26 -16.84
CA SER A 67 4.62 9.61 -15.49
C SER A 67 4.40 8.53 -14.43
N TYR A 68 3.91 7.35 -14.80
CA TYR A 68 3.72 6.21 -13.87
C TYR A 68 5.03 5.66 -13.29
N ALA A 69 6.17 5.94 -13.91
CA ALA A 69 7.48 5.44 -13.48
C ALA A 69 7.82 5.85 -12.04
N THR A 70 7.36 7.02 -11.58
CA THR A 70 7.56 7.45 -10.18
C THR A 70 6.85 6.51 -9.21
N ALA A 71 5.60 6.15 -9.46
CA ALA A 71 4.88 5.20 -8.60
C ALA A 71 5.50 3.79 -8.63
N TYR A 72 6.06 3.38 -9.77
CA TYR A 72 6.80 2.13 -9.88
C TYR A 72 8.09 2.15 -9.04
N VAL A 73 8.88 3.23 -9.08
CA VAL A 73 10.08 3.37 -8.25
C VAL A 73 9.70 3.39 -6.77
N ASP A 74 8.68 4.15 -6.39
CA ASP A 74 8.19 4.21 -5.01
C ASP A 74 7.70 2.84 -4.51
N MET A 75 7.13 2.00 -5.37
CA MET A 75 6.81 0.60 -5.03
C MET A 75 8.09 -0.18 -4.67
N LEU A 76 9.15 -0.05 -5.46
CA LEU A 76 10.43 -0.73 -5.20
C LEU A 76 11.10 -0.22 -3.92
N GLU A 77 11.05 1.10 -3.69
CA GLU A 77 11.57 1.74 -2.48
C GLU A 77 10.77 1.30 -1.24
N GLY A 78 9.45 1.36 -1.31
CA GLY A 78 8.56 0.97 -0.23
C GLY A 78 8.69 -0.50 0.16
N LEU A 79 9.00 -1.39 -0.79
CA LEU A 79 9.32 -2.80 -0.53
C LEU A 79 10.75 -3.01 0.01
N GLY A 80 11.61 -1.99 -0.03
CA GLY A 80 13.01 -2.08 0.39
C GLY A 80 13.92 -2.77 -0.63
N ILE A 81 13.49 -2.93 -1.88
CA ILE A 81 14.25 -3.67 -2.91
C ILE A 81 14.99 -2.77 -3.91
N ALA A 82 14.64 -1.48 -4.00
CA ALA A 82 15.22 -0.54 -4.97
C ALA A 82 16.76 -0.43 -4.91
N HIS A 83 17.36 -0.68 -3.74
CA HIS A 83 18.81 -0.63 -3.51
C HIS A 83 19.39 -1.96 -3.05
N SER A 84 18.68 -3.05 -3.31
CA SER A 84 19.09 -4.41 -2.95
C SER A 84 19.55 -5.18 -4.18
N ASP A 85 20.26 -6.29 -3.96
CA ASP A 85 20.56 -7.27 -5.02
C ASP A 85 19.37 -8.20 -5.32
N THR A 86 18.16 -7.83 -4.89
CA THR A 86 16.94 -8.64 -5.03
C THR A 86 15.92 -7.94 -5.94
N SER A 87 15.02 -8.74 -6.53
CA SER A 87 13.95 -8.26 -7.40
C SER A 87 12.65 -8.97 -7.07
N ASN A 88 11.53 -8.25 -7.21
CA ASN A 88 10.18 -8.82 -7.14
C ASN A 88 9.68 -9.37 -8.49
N GLY A 89 10.49 -9.29 -9.56
CA GLY A 89 10.14 -9.77 -10.90
C GLY A 89 9.11 -8.93 -11.67
N ILE A 90 8.64 -7.80 -11.10
CA ILE A 90 7.67 -6.92 -11.76
C ILE A 90 8.45 -5.89 -12.57
N THR A 91 8.25 -5.88 -13.89
CA THR A 91 8.83 -4.85 -14.77
C THR A 91 7.96 -3.59 -14.78
N PRO A 92 8.49 -2.43 -15.21
CA PRO A 92 7.66 -1.22 -15.41
C PRO A 92 6.47 -1.45 -16.36
N GLU A 93 6.64 -2.31 -17.37
CA GLU A 93 5.57 -2.66 -18.29
C GLU A 93 4.49 -3.52 -17.62
N MET A 94 4.88 -4.49 -16.78
CA MET A 94 3.93 -5.26 -15.99
C MET A 94 3.18 -4.37 -15.01
N TYR A 95 3.87 -3.41 -14.38
CA TYR A 95 3.28 -2.48 -13.43
C TYR A 95 2.10 -1.71 -14.02
N LYS A 96 2.26 -1.12 -15.22
CA LYS A 96 1.15 -0.43 -15.91
C LYS A 96 0.04 -1.38 -16.39
N ASN A 97 0.35 -2.67 -16.57
CA ASN A 97 -0.51 -3.67 -17.23
C ASN A 97 -1.09 -4.75 -16.28
N GLY A 98 -1.34 -4.42 -15.02
CA GLY A 98 -2.02 -5.35 -14.09
C GLY A 98 -1.24 -5.73 -12.85
N PHE A 99 -0.11 -5.08 -12.60
CA PHE A 99 0.69 -5.25 -11.37
C PHE A 99 0.91 -3.91 -10.66
N ALA A 100 -0.08 -3.02 -10.69
CA ALA A 100 -0.01 -1.69 -10.10
C ALA A 100 -0.24 -1.75 -8.58
N PHE A 101 0.84 -1.98 -7.83
CA PHE A 101 0.85 -1.88 -6.37
C PHE A 101 1.37 -0.51 -5.92
N PHE A 102 0.71 0.08 -4.92
CA PHE A 102 1.17 1.30 -4.28
C PHE A 102 1.61 0.96 -2.87
N VAL A 103 2.88 1.18 -2.57
CA VAL A 103 3.49 0.77 -1.30
C VAL A 103 3.87 2.03 -0.54
N PHE A 104 3.29 2.18 0.65
CA PHE A 104 3.59 3.26 1.57
C PHE A 104 4.42 2.70 2.71
N ASP A 105 5.68 3.11 2.79
CA ASP A 105 6.48 2.94 4.00
C ASP A 105 6.14 4.06 4.99
N ILE A 106 5.64 3.68 6.16
CA ILE A 106 5.19 4.59 7.23
C ILE A 106 6.20 4.55 8.40
N SER A 107 7.23 3.70 8.31
CA SER A 107 8.25 3.54 9.34
C SER A 107 8.91 4.88 9.67
N PRO A 108 8.99 5.27 10.95
CA PRO A 108 9.67 6.50 11.35
C PRO A 108 11.19 6.42 11.21
N THR A 109 11.80 5.23 11.10
CA THR A 109 13.23 5.06 10.93
C THR A 109 13.65 4.85 9.47
N VAL A 110 14.77 5.49 9.12
CA VAL A 110 15.41 5.33 7.81
C VAL A 110 16.15 4.00 7.79
N HIS A 111 15.65 3.05 7.00
CA HIS A 111 16.37 1.91 6.40
C HIS A 111 17.31 1.09 7.31
N SER A 112 17.05 0.97 8.61
CA SER A 112 17.75 0.01 9.47
C SER A 112 16.76 -1.04 9.93
N SER A 113 16.95 -2.28 9.44
CA SER A 113 16.17 -3.46 9.83
C SER A 113 16.26 -3.82 11.32
N ASP A 114 17.15 -3.14 12.04
CA ASP A 114 17.63 -3.54 13.37
C ASP A 114 17.07 -2.67 14.51
N LEU A 115 16.22 -1.68 14.20
CA LEU A 115 15.59 -0.81 15.18
C LEU A 115 14.08 -1.08 15.25
N PHE A 116 13.59 -1.37 16.46
CA PHE A 116 12.14 -1.45 16.72
C PHE A 116 11.56 -0.04 16.72
N ASP A 117 10.57 0.20 15.88
CA ASP A 117 9.85 1.46 15.87
C ASP A 117 8.77 1.48 16.95
N VAL A 118 8.68 2.59 17.69
CA VAL A 118 7.60 2.81 18.64
C VAL A 118 6.28 2.91 17.87
N ILE A 119 5.33 2.04 18.19
CA ILE A 119 4.00 2.05 17.61
C ILE A 119 3.35 3.40 17.91
N ARG A 120 2.95 4.10 16.86
CA ARG A 120 2.25 5.38 16.99
C ARG A 120 0.76 5.13 16.85
N GLN A 121 0.00 5.61 17.84
CA GLN A 121 -1.43 5.78 17.66
C GLN A 121 -1.67 6.83 16.58
N GLY A 122 -2.55 6.52 15.63
CA GLY A 122 -2.79 7.38 14.49
C GLY A 122 -4.00 6.93 13.69
N ASN A 123 -4.74 7.92 13.21
CA ASN A 123 -5.76 7.69 12.19
C ASN A 123 -5.07 7.69 10.83
N VAL A 124 -5.10 6.56 10.12
CA VAL A 124 -4.61 6.46 8.74
C VAL A 124 -5.82 6.43 7.83
N ALA A 125 -5.91 7.42 6.94
CA ALA A 125 -6.96 7.47 5.93
C ALA A 125 -6.38 7.51 4.52
N LEU A 126 -6.93 6.68 3.63
CA LEU A 126 -6.53 6.57 2.23
C LEU A 126 -7.42 7.44 1.35
N LYS A 127 -6.78 8.18 0.44
CA LYS A 127 -7.43 8.97 -0.60
C LYS A 127 -6.95 8.57 -1.98
N LEU A 128 -7.89 8.49 -2.91
CA LEU A 128 -7.68 8.12 -4.31
C LEU A 128 -8.33 9.19 -5.19
N GLU A 129 -7.60 9.68 -6.18
CA GLU A 129 -8.08 10.66 -7.14
C GLU A 129 -7.90 10.09 -8.54
N PHE A 130 -8.98 10.01 -9.32
CA PHE A 130 -8.96 9.46 -10.67
C PHE A 130 -9.03 10.56 -11.73
N SER A 131 -8.25 10.42 -12.81
CA SER A 131 -8.27 11.35 -13.95
C SER A 131 -9.50 11.13 -14.84
N GLN A 132 -10.08 9.93 -14.81
CA GLN A 132 -11.28 9.57 -15.55
C GLN A 132 -12.32 8.93 -14.62
N ARG A 133 -13.55 8.81 -15.11
CA ARG A 133 -14.62 8.11 -14.38
C ARG A 133 -14.27 6.63 -14.30
N VAL A 134 -14.33 6.07 -13.08
CA VAL A 134 -14.15 4.64 -12.85
C VAL A 134 -15.26 3.86 -13.56
N HIS A 135 -14.95 2.67 -14.09
CA HIS A 135 -15.88 1.81 -14.83
C HIS A 135 -17.17 1.54 -14.04
N ASN A 136 -18.30 1.41 -14.74
CA ASN A 136 -19.62 1.27 -14.11
C ASN A 136 -19.75 0.03 -13.21
N ASP A 137 -18.97 -1.01 -13.46
CA ASP A 137 -18.99 -2.26 -12.70
C ASP A 137 -18.37 -2.12 -11.30
N GLY A 138 -17.76 -0.96 -11.00
CA GLY A 138 -17.12 -0.68 -9.73
C GLY A 138 -15.74 -1.33 -9.58
N ILE A 139 -15.00 -0.84 -8.60
CA ILE A 139 -13.66 -1.34 -8.23
C ILE A 139 -13.63 -1.62 -6.74
N TYR A 140 -12.85 -2.62 -6.34
CA TYR A 140 -12.43 -2.77 -4.95
C TYR A 140 -10.99 -2.31 -4.78
N VAL A 141 -10.75 -1.74 -3.60
CA VAL A 141 -9.42 -1.35 -3.14
C VAL A 141 -9.01 -2.40 -2.11
N ILE A 142 -7.98 -3.18 -2.44
CA ILE A 142 -7.38 -4.15 -1.54
C ILE A 142 -6.28 -3.42 -0.78
N VAL A 143 -6.37 -3.46 0.54
CA VAL A 143 -5.38 -2.91 1.46
C VAL A 143 -4.77 -4.05 2.24
N TYR A 144 -3.45 -4.16 2.16
CA TYR A 144 -2.65 -5.06 2.99
C TYR A 144 -1.75 -4.22 3.90
N ALA A 145 -1.70 -4.55 5.18
CA ALA A 145 -0.98 -3.78 6.18
C ALA A 145 -0.02 -4.68 6.95
N GLU A 146 1.24 -4.24 7.07
CA GLU A 146 2.29 -4.91 7.82
C GLU A 146 2.51 -4.21 9.15
N TYR A 147 2.64 -5.00 10.22
CA TYR A 147 2.89 -4.52 11.58
C TYR A 147 4.09 -5.27 12.17
N ASP A 148 4.85 -4.58 13.01
CA ASP A 148 5.81 -5.22 13.89
C ASP A 148 5.09 -5.76 15.15
N SER A 149 5.54 -6.90 15.67
CA SER A 149 5.01 -7.49 16.91
C SER A 149 6.13 -8.21 17.66
N ILE A 150 6.06 -8.23 18.98
CA ILE A 150 7.07 -8.90 19.81
C ILE A 150 6.52 -10.25 20.30
N LEU A 151 7.19 -11.33 19.90
CA LEU A 151 6.98 -12.66 20.46
C LEU A 151 7.95 -12.89 21.61
N SER A 152 7.44 -13.00 22.83
CA SER A 152 8.21 -13.32 24.03
C SER A 152 7.95 -14.75 24.48
N ILE A 153 8.96 -15.45 24.98
CA ILE A 153 8.81 -16.80 25.55
C ILE A 153 9.27 -16.74 27.00
N ASP A 154 8.40 -17.14 27.93
CA ASP A 154 8.74 -17.15 29.36
C ASP A 154 9.63 -18.34 29.75
N GLN A 155 10.05 -18.37 31.02
CA GLN A 155 10.86 -19.46 31.58
C GLN A 155 10.15 -20.84 31.52
N ASN A 156 8.83 -20.85 31.42
CA ASN A 156 8.00 -22.05 31.29
C ASN A 156 7.77 -22.46 29.83
N ARG A 157 8.43 -21.80 28.86
CA ARG A 157 8.26 -22.01 27.41
C ARG A 157 6.87 -21.65 26.89
N THR A 158 6.17 -20.74 27.57
CA THR A 158 4.88 -20.22 27.11
C THR A 158 5.13 -19.03 26.18
N PRO A 159 4.64 -19.06 24.93
CA PRO A 159 4.74 -17.93 24.02
C PRO A 159 3.67 -16.87 24.33
N TYR A 160 4.08 -15.60 24.31
CA TYR A 160 3.21 -14.43 24.41
C TYR A 160 3.49 -13.52 23.22
N LEU A 161 2.43 -13.13 22.52
CA LEU A 161 2.52 -12.14 21.46
C LEU A 161 2.02 -10.80 22.00
N ASP A 162 2.89 -9.80 22.06
CA ASP A 162 2.49 -8.44 22.33
C ASP A 162 2.24 -7.72 21.00
N THR A 163 0.97 -7.43 20.75
CA THR A 163 0.49 -6.68 19.59
C THR A 163 0.15 -5.23 19.95
N SER A 164 0.42 -4.80 21.19
CA SER A 164 -0.14 -3.59 21.81
C SER A 164 0.89 -2.58 22.30
N LEU A 165 2.13 -2.65 21.80
CA LEU A 165 3.14 -1.62 22.10
C LEU A 165 2.69 -0.22 21.64
#